data_AF-A0A1I3SF46-F1
#
_entry.id   AF-A0A1I3SF46-F1
#
_cell.length_a   1.000
_cell.length_b   1.000
_cell.length_c   1.000
_cell.angle_alpha   90.00
_cell.angle_beta   90.00
_cell.angle_gamma   90.00
#
_symmetry.space_group_name_H-M   'P 1'
#
loop_
_entity.id
_entity.type
_entity.pdbx_description
1 polymer ?
#
loop_
_entity_poly.entity_id
_entity_poly.type
_entity_poly.pdbx_seq_one_letter_code
_entity_poly.pdbx_strand_id
1 'polypeptide(L)'
;MLVAHFGAVAAAFALSPSRWHYELLAQPRLFPAVSPKLRPEWLSVKVVEDLFELPVITADADGLWGVWLRMAGAEPLVPMRGPNMPNTHIMMEAATFG
;
A
#
# COMPACT_ATOMS: atom_id res chain seq x y z
N MET A 1 10.93 6.92 7.39
CA MET A 1 10.45 5.77 6.62
C MET A 1 9.02 6.03 6.21
N LEU A 2 8.70 5.87 4.91
CA LEU A 2 7.35 6.07 4.35
C LEU A 2 6.65 4.70 4.27
N VAL A 3 5.36 4.66 4.61
CA VAL A 3 4.61 3.48 5.07
C VAL A 3 3.20 3.61 4.50
N ALA A 4 2.70 2.72 3.64
CA ALA A 4 1.31 2.84 3.17
C ALA A 4 0.49 1.58 3.47
N HIS A 5 -0.62 1.75 4.20
CA HIS A 5 -1.44 0.65 4.68
C HIS A 5 -2.56 0.29 3.68
N PHE A 6 -2.67 -1.00 3.35
CA PHE A 6 -3.69 -1.62 2.50
C PHE A 6 -4.48 -2.65 3.30
N GLY A 7 -5.77 -2.43 3.54
CA GLY A 7 -6.66 -3.48 4.05
C GLY A 7 -7.76 -3.71 3.02
N ALA A 8 -7.67 -4.77 2.24
CA ALA A 8 -8.77 -5.23 1.38
C ALA A 8 -9.09 -6.68 1.75
N VAL A 9 -10.23 -6.88 2.40
CA VAL A 9 -10.85 -8.20 2.49
C VAL A 9 -11.71 -8.36 1.23
N ALA A 10 -11.15 -8.98 0.20
CA ALA A 10 -11.92 -9.48 -0.93
C ALA A 10 -11.85 -11.01 -0.93
N ALA A 11 -12.74 -11.64 -0.16
CA ALA A 11 -12.87 -13.09 -0.17
C ALA A 11 -13.70 -13.52 -1.41
N ALA A 12 -13.03 -14.03 -2.43
CA ALA A 12 -13.66 -14.76 -3.52
C ALA A 12 -13.33 -16.25 -3.38
N PHE A 13 -14.23 -17.02 -2.75
CA PHE A 13 -14.17 -18.49 -2.73
C PHE A 13 -15.31 -19.05 -3.57
N ALA A 14 -14.96 -19.79 -4.62
CA ALA A 14 -15.92 -20.44 -5.50
C ALA A 14 -16.19 -21.88 -5.03
N LEU A 15 -17.36 -22.14 -4.44
CA LEU A 15 -17.93 -23.48 -4.29
C LEU A 15 -19.48 -23.45 -4.39
N SER A 16 -20.03 -24.14 -5.41
CA SER A 16 -21.47 -24.50 -5.60
C SER A 16 -22.43 -23.45 -6.22
N PRO A 17 -23.47 -23.84 -7.00
CA PRO A 17 -24.24 -22.95 -7.89
C PRO A 17 -25.40 -22.22 -7.19
N SER A 18 -25.29 -21.95 -5.89
CA SER A 18 -26.29 -21.15 -5.17
C SER A 18 -25.98 -19.67 -5.36
N ARG A 19 -26.87 -18.97 -6.09
CA ARG A 19 -26.97 -17.52 -6.32
C ARG A 19 -26.13 -16.68 -5.34
N TRP A 20 -24.91 -16.34 -5.72
CA TRP A 20 -24.04 -15.48 -4.94
C TRP A 20 -24.63 -14.06 -4.92
N HIS A 21 -24.90 -13.55 -3.72
CA HIS A 21 -25.22 -12.15 -3.49
C HIS A 21 -23.99 -11.47 -2.92
N TYR A 22 -23.48 -10.45 -3.61
CA TYR A 22 -22.39 -9.62 -3.13
C TYR A 22 -22.94 -8.22 -2.85
N GLU A 23 -22.51 -7.65 -1.72
CA GLU A 23 -22.82 -6.28 -1.32
C GLU A 23 -21.52 -5.60 -0.92
N LEU A 24 -21.30 -4.38 -1.41
CA LEU A 24 -20.13 -3.60 -1.07
C LEU A 24 -20.26 -3.08 0.37
N LEU A 25 -19.54 -3.67 1.30
CA LEU A 25 -19.55 -3.24 2.71
C LEU A 25 -18.73 -1.96 2.95
N ALA A 26 -17.60 -1.81 2.24
CA ALA A 26 -16.70 -0.67 2.38
C ALA A 26 -15.81 -0.49 1.15
N GLN A 27 -15.41 0.76 0.89
CA GLN A 27 -14.37 1.10 -0.09
C GLN A 27 -13.17 1.71 0.65
N PRO A 28 -12.16 0.91 1.03
CA PRO A 28 -11.02 1.41 1.77
C PRO A 28 -10.26 2.46 0.95
N ARG A 29 -9.95 3.60 1.58
CA ARG A 29 -9.14 4.65 0.98
C ARG A 29 -7.67 4.38 1.30
N LEU A 30 -6.84 4.47 0.27
CA LEU A 30 -5.39 4.29 0.38
C LEU A 30 -4.75 5.63 0.73
N PHE A 31 -3.89 5.63 1.74
CA PHE A 31 -3.09 6.80 2.07
C PHE A 31 -1.66 6.39 2.44
N PRO A 32 -0.65 7.11 1.92
CA PRO A 32 0.69 7.00 2.45
C PRO A 32 0.72 7.59 3.86
N ALA A 33 1.38 6.90 4.76
CA ALA A 33 1.77 7.33 6.08
C ALA A 33 3.30 7.46 6.13
N VAL A 34 3.79 8.17 7.13
CA VAL A 34 5.23 8.29 7.40
C VAL A 34 5.46 7.98 8.86
N SER A 35 6.58 7.35 9.17
CA SER A 35 7.01 7.16 10.55
C SER A 35 7.11 8.53 11.25
N PRO A 36 6.58 8.68 12.47
CA PRO A 36 6.67 9.95 13.20
C PRO A 36 8.10 10.33 13.58
N LYS A 37 9.04 9.37 13.54
CA LYS A 37 10.47 9.61 13.77
C LYS A 37 11.19 10.14 12.52
N LEU A 38 10.50 10.21 11.38
CA LEU A 38 11.08 10.66 10.12
C LEU A 38 11.32 12.17 10.19
N ARG A 39 12.60 12.56 10.04
CA ARG A 39 12.96 13.96 9.89
C ARG A 39 12.59 14.46 8.48
N PRO A 40 11.90 15.59 8.33
CA PRO A 40 11.52 16.13 7.01
C PRO A 40 12.72 16.32 6.08
N GLU A 41 13.88 16.71 6.64
CA GLU A 41 15.12 16.87 5.87
C GLU A 41 15.61 15.59 5.17
N TRP A 42 15.12 14.42 5.60
CA TRP A 42 15.45 13.12 5.00
C TRP A 42 14.55 12.76 3.82
N LEU A 43 13.46 13.51 3.60
CA LEU A 43 12.54 13.32 2.48
C LEU A 43 12.64 14.52 1.53
N SER A 44 13.19 14.28 0.33
CA SER A 44 13.05 15.21 -0.79
C SER A 44 12.02 14.67 -1.79
N VAL A 45 10.80 14.40 -1.32
CA VAL A 45 9.67 13.98 -2.17
C VAL A 45 8.93 15.22 -2.64
N LYS A 46 8.94 15.48 -3.94
CA LYS A 46 8.22 16.57 -4.60
C LYS A 46 7.17 16.04 -5.56
N VAL A 47 7.44 14.88 -6.16
CA VAL A 47 6.54 14.20 -7.09
C VAL A 47 6.40 12.73 -6.68
N VAL A 48 5.36 12.05 -7.18
CA VAL A 48 5.08 10.64 -6.83
C VAL A 48 6.21 9.72 -7.24
N GLU A 49 6.90 10.04 -8.34
CA GLU A 49 8.01 9.28 -8.87
C GLU A 49 9.20 9.23 -7.91
N ASP A 50 9.36 10.24 -7.06
CA ASP A 50 10.43 10.26 -6.05
C ASP A 50 10.27 9.10 -5.04
N LEU A 51 9.05 8.54 -4.89
CA LEU A 51 8.80 7.39 -4.03
C LEU A 51 9.53 6.13 -4.52
N PHE A 52 9.80 6.01 -5.82
CA PHE A 52 10.52 4.85 -6.38
C PHE A 52 11.99 4.81 -5.97
N GLU A 53 12.56 5.96 -5.60
CA GLU A 53 13.95 6.07 -5.17
C GLU A 53 14.12 5.86 -3.66
N LEU A 54 13.03 5.90 -2.90
CA LEU A 54 13.04 5.77 -1.45
C LEU A 54 12.86 4.30 -1.01
N PRO A 55 13.45 3.90 0.13
CA PRO A 55 13.08 2.67 0.79
C PRO A 55 11.68 2.84 1.42
N VAL A 56 10.67 2.34 0.73
CA VAL A 56 9.27 2.33 1.17
C VAL A 56 8.94 0.97 1.74
N ILE A 57 8.35 0.93 2.95
CA ILE A 57 7.78 -0.32 3.44
C ILE A 57 6.45 -0.52 2.73
N THR A 58 6.31 -1.66 2.09
CA THR A 58 5.06 -2.07 1.45
C THR A 58 4.48 -3.27 2.18
N ALA A 59 3.18 -3.49 2.03
CA ALA A 59 2.55 -4.75 2.33
C ALA A 59 2.02 -5.34 1.03
N ASP A 60 1.96 -6.66 0.95
CA ASP A 60 1.26 -7.33 -0.15
C ASP A 60 -0.21 -6.85 -0.16
N ALA A 61 -0.62 -6.34 -1.31
CA ALA A 61 -1.85 -5.59 -1.48
C ALA A 61 -2.52 -5.90 -2.82
N ASP A 62 -2.28 -7.08 -3.39
CA ASP A 62 -2.94 -7.56 -4.62
C ASP A 62 -2.89 -6.56 -5.79
N GLY A 63 -1.79 -5.81 -5.93
CA GLY A 63 -1.62 -4.82 -7.00
C GLY A 63 -2.29 -3.45 -6.76
N LEU A 64 -2.91 -3.22 -5.60
CA LEU A 64 -3.50 -1.92 -5.23
C LEU A 64 -2.50 -0.76 -5.27
N TRP A 65 -1.22 -1.04 -5.02
CA TRP A 65 -0.13 -0.07 -5.21
C TRP A 65 -0.06 0.48 -6.63
N GLY A 66 -0.11 -0.41 -7.63
CA GLY A 66 -0.05 0.00 -9.03
C GLY A 66 -1.29 0.77 -9.45
N VAL A 67 -2.45 0.48 -8.85
CA VAL A 67 -3.67 1.28 -9.06
C VAL A 67 -3.52 2.68 -8.47
N TRP A 68 -3.03 2.79 -7.23
CA TRP A 68 -2.83 4.08 -6.57
C TRP A 68 -1.80 4.95 -7.31
N LEU A 69 -0.66 4.39 -7.71
CA LEU A 69 0.37 5.12 -8.45
C LEU A 69 -0.16 5.68 -9.77
N ARG A 70 -0.92 4.86 -10.53
CA ARG A 70 -1.55 5.30 -11.77
C ARG A 70 -2.60 6.39 -11.55
N MET A 71 -3.41 6.28 -10.50
CA MET A 71 -4.35 7.34 -10.11
C MET A 71 -3.63 8.64 -9.74
N ALA A 72 -2.42 8.54 -9.20
CA ALA A 72 -1.58 9.67 -8.84
C ALA A 72 -0.75 10.21 -10.02
N GLY A 73 -0.93 9.66 -11.23
CA GLY A 73 -0.27 10.11 -12.47
C GLY A 73 1.09 9.45 -12.74
N ALA A 74 1.50 8.50 -11.90
CA ALA A 74 2.76 7.78 -12.05
C ALA A 74 2.55 6.40 -12.64
N GLU A 75 3.35 6.04 -13.64
CA GLU A 75 3.40 4.67 -14.14
C GLU A 75 4.49 3.90 -13.39
N PRO A 76 4.15 2.82 -12.65
CA PRO A 76 5.14 1.99 -11.98
C PRO A 76 5.95 1.20 -13.02
N LEU A 77 7.06 1.79 -13.48
CA LEU A 77 8.02 1.14 -14.37
C LEU A 77 8.98 0.22 -13.61
N VAL A 78 9.09 0.38 -12.29
CA VAL A 78 10.04 -0.32 -11.42
C VAL A 78 9.32 -0.81 -10.16
N PRO A 79 9.64 -2.02 -9.66
CA PRO A 79 9.19 -2.44 -8.32
C PRO A 79 9.61 -1.43 -7.26
N MET A 80 8.73 -1.14 -6.30
CA MET A 80 9.07 -0.25 -5.19
C MET A 80 10.25 -0.80 -4.39
N ARG A 81 11.19 0.07 -4.02
CA ARG A 81 12.35 -0.31 -3.22
C ARG A 81 11.94 -0.46 -1.75
N GLY A 82 12.52 -1.46 -1.08
CA GLY A 82 12.35 -1.66 0.36
C GLY A 82 11.68 -2.99 0.72
N PRO A 83 11.39 -3.21 2.01
CA PRO A 83 10.76 -4.42 2.47
C PRO A 83 9.31 -4.53 1.96
N ASN A 84 8.95 -5.71 1.47
CA ASN A 84 7.57 -6.09 1.22
C ASN A 84 7.11 -7.03 2.36
N MET A 85 6.17 -6.56 3.16
CA MET A 85 5.67 -7.26 4.35
C MET A 85 4.49 -8.17 3.98
N PRO A 86 4.37 -9.32 4.65
CA PRO A 86 3.33 -10.32 4.33
C PRO A 86 1.91 -9.85 4.65
N ASN A 87 1.77 -8.83 5.50
CA ASN A 87 0.51 -8.15 5.72
C ASN A 87 0.73 -6.73 6.24
N THR A 88 -0.37 -6.01 6.25
CA THR A 88 -0.44 -4.60 6.58
C THR A 88 -0.23 -4.28 8.05
N HIS A 89 -0.56 -5.23 8.92
CA HIS A 89 -0.34 -5.09 10.36
C HIS A 89 1.16 -5.05 10.66
N ILE A 90 1.93 -6.01 10.14
CA ILE A 90 3.39 -6.07 10.28
C ILE A 90 4.06 -4.85 9.68
N MET A 91 3.56 -4.38 8.53
CA MET A 91 4.05 -3.15 7.92
C MET A 91 3.84 -1.93 8.82
N MET A 92 2.67 -1.81 9.46
CA MET A 92 2.37 -0.72 10.41
C MET A 92 3.20 -0.80 11.69
N GLU A 93 3.48 -2.00 12.19
CA GLU A 93 4.37 -2.18 13.34
C GLU A 93 5.80 -1.75 12.98
N ALA A 94 6.34 -2.22 11.85
CA ALA A 94 7.67 -1.87 11.38
C ALA A 94 7.83 -0.36 11.16
N ALA A 95 6.79 0.29 10.65
CA ALA A 95 6.70 1.74 10.49
C ALA A 95 6.77 2.52 11.81
N THR A 96 6.10 1.99 12.83
CA THR A 96 5.90 2.66 14.12
C THR A 96 7.13 2.49 15.01
N PHE A 97 7.68 1.27 15.05
CA PHE A 97 8.75 0.91 15.98
C PHE A 97 10.16 1.04 15.39
N GLY A 98 10.30 1.10 14.06
CA GLY A 98 11.57 1.30 13.36
C GLY A 98 12.38 2.48 13.87
#